data_AF-A0A183EPS4-F1
#
_entry.id   AF-A0A183EPS4-F1
#
_cell.length_a   1.000
_cell.length_b   1.000
_cell.length_c   1.000
_cell.angle_alpha   90.00
_cell.angle_beta   90.00
_cell.angle_gamma   90.00
#
_symmetry.space_group_name_H-M   'P 1'
#
loop_
_entity.id
_entity.type
_entity.pdbx_description
1 polymer ?
#
loop_
_entity_poly.entity_id
_entity_poly.type
_entity_poly.pdbx_seq_one_letter_code
_entity_poly.pdbx_strand_id
1 'polypeptide(L)'
;MNAQPSGLFGHQHDPERFASALSHIENKALDSLNHVRKQRRFIHFAVKLCVMVFRPDMLDKFSSLASAMTQLQFILKKSALPSGFEDYGFFLRTHVLVPHYLSNEIDPRLQQATSNRLQCWNHDAAPEYLRTKLTLEMEADEAHIDNEKNTRTFDQVVSKLSFL
;
A
#
# COMPACT_ATOMS: atom_id res chain seq x y z
N MET A 1 -32.79 -23.11 -21.13
CA MET A 1 -32.21 -23.23 -19.78
C MET A 1 -30.70 -23.20 -19.93
N ASN A 2 -30.09 -22.02 -19.86
CA ASN A 2 -28.62 -21.88 -19.93
C ASN A 2 -28.08 -22.04 -18.51
N ALA A 3 -27.36 -23.14 -18.28
CA ALA A 3 -26.64 -23.38 -17.04
C ALA A 3 -25.57 -22.30 -16.88
N GLN A 4 -25.67 -21.51 -15.80
CA GLN A 4 -24.54 -20.74 -15.32
C GLN A 4 -23.41 -21.72 -14.95
N PRO A 5 -22.13 -21.44 -15.26
CA PRO A 5 -21.03 -22.22 -14.74
C PRO A 5 -20.88 -21.91 -13.24
N SER A 6 -21.66 -22.61 -12.43
CA SER A 6 -21.51 -22.67 -10.99
C SER A 6 -20.26 -23.48 -10.65
N GLY A 7 -19.22 -22.78 -10.20
CA GLY A 7 -18.13 -23.33 -9.38
C GLY A 7 -16.89 -23.78 -10.14
N LEU A 8 -15.93 -22.88 -10.34
CA LEU A 8 -14.53 -23.29 -10.58
C LEU A 8 -13.47 -22.21 -10.27
N PHE A 9 -13.68 -21.36 -9.27
CA PHE A 9 -12.60 -20.52 -8.72
C PHE A 9 -12.56 -20.68 -7.20
N GLY A 10 -11.35 -20.89 -6.68
CA GLY A 10 -11.08 -21.37 -5.33
C GLY A 10 -11.92 -20.70 -4.26
N HIS A 11 -12.49 -21.50 -3.35
CA HIS A 11 -13.23 -20.96 -2.22
C HIS A 11 -12.32 -20.07 -1.39
N GLN A 12 -12.67 -18.79 -1.37
CA GLN A 12 -12.05 -17.82 -0.51
C GLN A 12 -12.35 -18.22 0.94
N HIS A 13 -11.31 -18.43 1.75
CA HIS A 13 -11.51 -18.90 3.13
C HIS A 13 -12.10 -17.77 3.97
N ASP A 14 -13.32 -17.97 4.47
CA ASP A 14 -14.03 -16.99 5.30
C ASP A 14 -14.31 -15.66 4.56
N PRO A 15 -15.23 -15.66 3.57
CA PRO A 15 -15.46 -14.53 2.67
C PRO A 15 -15.99 -13.29 3.40
N GLU A 16 -16.76 -13.47 4.48
CA GLU A 16 -17.27 -12.35 5.28
C GLU A 16 -16.14 -11.66 6.03
N ARG A 17 -15.23 -12.44 6.62
CA ARG A 17 -14.05 -11.92 7.30
C ARG A 17 -13.11 -11.23 6.33
N PHE A 18 -12.95 -11.76 5.12
CA PHE A 18 -12.16 -11.11 4.07
C PHE A 18 -12.80 -9.79 3.61
N ALA A 19 -14.12 -9.76 3.41
CA ALA A 19 -14.84 -8.53 3.06
C ALA A 19 -14.70 -7.45 4.15
N SER A 20 -14.75 -7.85 5.42
CA SER A 20 -14.50 -6.97 6.57
C SER A 20 -13.07 -6.41 6.56
N ALA A 21 -12.07 -7.26 6.31
CA ALA A 21 -10.68 -6.85 6.20
C ALA A 21 -10.48 -5.85 5.03
N LEU A 22 -11.05 -6.13 3.85
CA LEU A 22 -10.99 -5.22 2.70
C LEU A 22 -11.61 -3.86 3.03
N SER A 23 -12.82 -3.84 3.59
CA SER A 23 -13.50 -2.61 3.98
C SER A 23 -12.67 -1.79 4.97
N HIS A 24 -12.01 -2.45 5.93
CA HIS A 24 -11.14 -1.75 6.88
C HIS A 24 -9.87 -1.19 6.21
N ILE A 25 -9.24 -1.93 5.29
CA ILE A 25 -8.10 -1.43 4.48
C ILE A 25 -8.53 -0.23 3.65
N GLU A 26 -9.66 -0.33 2.94
CA GLU A 26 -10.18 0.73 2.06
C GLU A 26 -10.43 2.02 2.84
N ASN A 27 -11.14 1.94 3.96
CA ASN A 27 -11.42 3.09 4.81
C ASN A 27 -10.12 3.74 5.31
N LYS A 28 -9.18 2.93 5.82
CA LYS A 28 -7.91 3.47 6.35
C LYS A 28 -7.03 4.05 5.25
N ALA A 29 -6.97 3.42 4.09
CA ALA A 29 -6.20 3.91 2.94
C ALA A 29 -6.80 5.23 2.43
N LEU A 30 -8.13 5.35 2.40
CA LEU A 30 -8.82 6.58 2.03
C LEU A 30 -8.50 7.72 3.00
N ASP A 31 -8.51 7.46 4.30
CA ASP A 31 -8.13 8.43 5.33
C ASP A 31 -6.69 8.92 5.14
N SER A 32 -5.74 8.01 4.96
CA SER A 32 -4.34 8.35 4.71
C SER A 32 -4.15 9.11 3.40
N LEU A 33 -4.87 8.74 2.34
CA LEU A 33 -4.85 9.45 1.06
C LEU A 33 -5.38 10.88 1.21
N ASN A 34 -6.47 11.06 1.97
CA ASN A 34 -7.03 12.37 2.26
C ASN A 34 -6.05 13.24 3.07
N HIS A 35 -5.34 12.63 4.02
CA HIS A 35 -4.29 13.30 4.78
C HIS A 35 -3.14 13.76 3.89
N VAL A 36 -2.61 12.88 3.03
CA VAL A 36 -1.56 13.23 2.04
C VAL A 36 -2.04 14.34 1.11
N ARG A 37 -3.27 14.26 0.59
CA ARG A 37 -3.84 15.29 -0.29
C ARG A 37 -4.00 16.64 0.42
N LYS A 38 -4.38 16.64 1.70
CA LYS A 38 -4.49 17.86 2.51
C LYS A 38 -3.10 18.48 2.73
N GLN A 39 -2.11 17.67 3.08
CA GLN A 39 -0.74 18.13 3.28
C GLN A 39 -0.11 18.64 1.98
N ARG A 40 -0.30 17.95 0.85
CA ARG A 40 0.15 18.40 -0.47
C ARG A 40 -0.45 19.75 -0.84
N ARG A 41 -1.76 19.96 -0.62
CA ARG A 41 -2.42 21.26 -0.86
C ARG A 41 -1.83 22.36 0.00
N PHE A 42 -1.57 22.08 1.27
CA PHE A 42 -0.94 23.02 2.18
C PHE A 42 0.48 23.42 1.71
N ILE A 43 1.30 22.43 1.36
CA ILE A 43 2.66 22.66 0.84
C ILE A 43 2.61 23.49 -0.45
N HIS A 44 1.78 23.11 -1.40
CA HIS A 44 1.63 23.83 -2.66
C HIS A 44 1.21 25.30 -2.44
N PHE A 45 0.28 25.54 -1.51
CA PHE A 45 -0.12 26.89 -1.13
C PHE A 45 1.01 27.68 -0.45
N ALA A 46 1.75 27.06 0.47
CA ALA A 46 2.88 27.69 1.17
C ALA A 46 4.04 28.02 0.22
N VAL A 47 4.35 27.15 -0.74
CA VAL A 47 5.32 27.39 -1.84
C VAL A 47 4.87 28.59 -2.67
N LYS A 48 3.60 28.61 -3.10
CA LYS A 48 3.05 29.68 -3.93
C LYS A 48 3.14 31.05 -3.26
N LEU A 49 3.04 31.11 -1.94
CA LEU A 49 3.17 32.34 -1.16
C LEU A 49 4.62 32.65 -0.73
N CYS A 50 5.60 31.84 -1.12
CA CYS A 50 7.00 31.93 -0.68
C CYS A 50 7.20 31.93 0.86
N VAL A 51 6.27 31.33 1.61
CA VAL A 51 6.31 31.27 3.10
C VAL A 51 7.05 30.01 3.60
N MET A 52 7.70 29.26 2.71
CA MET A 52 8.29 27.95 3.04
C MET A 52 9.46 27.98 4.04
N VAL A 53 10.08 29.14 4.26
CA VAL A 53 11.42 29.20 4.88
C VAL A 53 11.42 28.89 6.37
N PHE A 54 10.32 29.05 7.12
CA PHE A 54 10.37 28.89 8.57
C PHE A 54 8.99 28.67 9.20
N ARG A 55 8.45 27.44 9.18
CA ARG A 55 7.32 27.10 10.05
C ARG A 55 7.50 25.79 10.82
N PRO A 56 7.47 25.83 12.17
CA PRO A 56 7.46 24.62 13.01
C PRO A 56 6.25 23.73 12.71
N ASP A 57 5.13 24.30 12.28
CA ASP A 57 3.91 23.57 11.88
C ASP A 57 4.16 22.49 10.81
N MET A 58 5.20 22.63 9.99
CA MET A 58 5.53 21.66 8.94
C MET A 58 5.98 20.33 9.50
N LEU A 59 6.81 20.35 10.55
CA LEU A 59 7.28 19.14 11.23
C LEU A 59 6.10 18.39 11.83
N ASP A 60 5.14 19.09 12.46
CA ASP A 60 3.93 18.47 12.99
C ASP A 60 3.10 17.78 11.91
N LYS A 61 3.02 18.36 10.70
CA LYS A 61 2.32 17.73 9.57
C LYS A 61 3.03 16.47 9.09
N PHE A 62 4.37 16.48 8.99
CA PHE A 62 5.15 15.28 8.65
C PHE A 62 5.06 14.20 9.74
N SER A 63 5.14 14.57 11.02
CA SER A 63 4.94 13.65 12.15
C SER A 63 3.55 13.02 12.13
N SER A 64 2.51 13.81 11.82
CA SER A 64 1.15 13.31 11.67
C SER A 64 1.02 12.34 10.49
N LEU A 65 1.67 12.62 9.35
CA LEU A 65 1.69 11.70 8.22
C LEU A 65 2.44 10.40 8.54
N ALA A 66 3.60 10.49 9.19
CA ALA A 66 4.37 9.33 9.63
C ALA A 66 3.52 8.45 10.56
N SER A 67 2.81 9.05 11.53
CA SER A 67 1.88 8.34 12.40
C SER A 67 0.77 7.63 11.62
N ALA A 68 0.16 8.28 10.63
CA ALA A 68 -0.86 7.66 9.78
C ALA A 68 -0.32 6.45 9.00
N MET A 69 0.93 6.51 8.52
CA MET A 69 1.58 5.39 7.84
C MET A 69 1.92 4.24 8.80
N THR A 70 2.40 4.54 10.01
CA THR A 70 2.63 3.53 11.05
C THR A 70 1.33 2.82 11.42
N GLN A 71 0.22 3.55 11.53
CA GLN A 71 -1.09 2.95 11.81
C GLN A 71 -1.55 2.03 10.67
N LEU A 72 -1.35 2.43 9.41
CA LEU A 72 -1.61 1.57 8.25
C LEU A 72 -0.78 0.28 8.32
N GLN A 73 0.52 0.38 8.60
CA GLN A 73 1.40 -0.77 8.72
C GLN A 73 0.95 -1.72 9.84
N PHE A 74 0.52 -1.18 10.98
CA PHE A 74 0.01 -1.97 12.10
C PHE A 74 -1.30 -2.69 11.77
N ILE A 75 -2.21 -2.04 11.05
CA ILE A 75 -3.47 -2.66 10.59
C ILE A 75 -3.15 -3.85 9.68
N LEU A 76 -2.20 -3.71 8.74
CA LEU A 76 -1.79 -4.80 7.86
C LEU A 76 -1.14 -5.97 8.63
N LYS A 77 -0.39 -5.69 9.70
CA LYS A 77 0.18 -6.75 10.58
C LYS A 77 -0.89 -7.54 11.36
N LYS A 78 -2.09 -7.00 11.50
CA LYS A 78 -3.26 -7.66 12.12
C LYS A 78 -4.24 -8.20 11.08
N SER A 79 -3.77 -8.41 9.85
CA SER A 79 -4.57 -8.81 8.70
C SER A 79 -5.79 -7.91 8.43
N ALA A 80 -5.64 -6.64 8.78
CA ALA A 80 -6.67 -5.62 8.68
C ALA A 80 -8.00 -5.95 9.36
N LEU A 81 -7.98 -6.79 10.39
CA LEU A 81 -9.17 -7.07 11.20
C LEU A 81 -9.25 -6.10 12.38
N PRO A 82 -10.40 -5.45 12.63
CA PRO A 82 -10.55 -4.49 13.75
C PRO A 82 -10.19 -5.07 15.12
N SER A 83 -10.48 -6.36 15.33
CA SER A 83 -10.19 -7.11 16.56
C SER A 83 -9.19 -8.25 16.34
N GLY A 84 -8.36 -8.16 15.29
CA GLY A 84 -7.37 -9.19 14.96
C GLY A 84 -6.21 -9.23 15.95
N PHE A 85 -5.67 -10.44 16.16
CA PHE A 85 -4.34 -10.60 16.76
C PHE A 85 -3.26 -10.29 15.71
N GLU A 86 -2.04 -10.01 16.15
CA GLU A 86 -0.92 -9.82 15.22
C GLU A 86 -0.54 -11.17 14.60
N ASP A 87 -0.90 -11.36 13.33
CA ASP A 87 -0.58 -12.54 12.52
C ASP A 87 0.36 -12.20 11.36
N TYR A 88 0.96 -11.00 11.39
CA TYR A 88 1.87 -10.48 10.38
C TYR A 88 1.29 -10.49 8.95
N GLY A 89 -0.04 -10.36 8.84
CA GLY A 89 -0.75 -10.36 7.57
C GLY A 89 -0.97 -11.76 6.99
N PHE A 90 -0.80 -12.83 7.78
CA PHE A 90 -0.94 -14.21 7.31
C PHE A 90 -2.31 -14.44 6.66
N PHE A 91 -3.41 -14.00 7.28
CA PHE A 91 -4.74 -14.14 6.70
C PHE A 91 -4.87 -13.41 5.35
N LEU A 92 -4.25 -12.25 5.16
CA LEU A 92 -4.27 -11.58 3.84
C LEU A 92 -3.46 -12.36 2.80
N ARG A 93 -2.37 -13.02 3.19
CA ARG A 93 -1.50 -13.80 2.27
C ARG A 93 -2.14 -15.09 1.78
N THR A 94 -3.16 -15.61 2.45
CA THR A 94 -3.92 -16.78 1.98
C THR A 94 -4.95 -16.42 0.90
N HIS A 95 -5.05 -15.14 0.53
CA HIS A 95 -6.01 -14.61 -0.41
C HIS A 95 -5.31 -14.05 -1.65
N VAL A 96 -5.82 -14.40 -2.84
CA VAL A 96 -5.28 -13.93 -4.12
C VAL A 96 -6.32 -13.09 -4.83
N LEU A 97 -5.92 -11.89 -5.27
CA LEU A 97 -6.73 -11.03 -6.11
C LEU A 97 -6.46 -11.36 -7.58
N VAL A 98 -7.51 -11.74 -8.31
CA VAL A 98 -7.45 -12.01 -9.75
C VAL A 98 -8.55 -11.24 -10.47
N PRO A 99 -8.26 -10.59 -11.62
CA PRO A 99 -9.30 -10.06 -12.49
C PRO A 99 -10.24 -11.19 -12.93
N HIS A 100 -11.55 -11.00 -12.73
CA HIS A 100 -12.54 -11.96 -13.20
C HIS A 100 -12.77 -11.83 -14.72
N TYR A 101 -12.69 -10.61 -15.24
CA TYR A 101 -12.86 -10.32 -16.66
C TYR A 101 -12.11 -9.04 -17.04
N LEU A 102 -11.59 -8.99 -18.27
CA LEU A 102 -10.95 -7.83 -18.85
C LEU A 102 -11.79 -7.34 -20.05
N SER A 103 -12.00 -6.02 -20.13
CA SER A 103 -12.80 -5.38 -21.18
C SER A 103 -12.12 -4.13 -21.70
N ASN A 104 -12.22 -3.91 -23.00
CA ASN A 104 -11.87 -2.64 -23.64
C ASN A 104 -13.05 -1.65 -23.67
N GLU A 105 -14.23 -2.06 -23.21
CA GLU A 105 -15.39 -1.18 -23.13
C GLU A 105 -15.23 -0.18 -21.98
N ILE A 106 -15.64 1.06 -22.23
CA ILE A 106 -15.67 2.10 -21.22
C ILE A 106 -16.67 1.71 -20.12
N ASP A 107 -16.22 1.65 -18.87
CA ASP A 107 -17.07 1.47 -17.70
C ASP A 107 -17.29 2.83 -17.01
N PRO A 108 -18.49 3.42 -17.10
CA PRO A 108 -18.80 4.71 -16.47
C PRO A 108 -18.67 4.68 -14.94
N ARG A 109 -18.91 3.53 -14.29
CA ARG A 109 -18.78 3.38 -12.84
C ARG A 109 -17.32 3.41 -12.44
N LEU A 110 -16.46 2.75 -13.22
CA LEU A 110 -15.01 2.78 -13.02
C LEU A 110 -14.45 4.19 -13.20
N GLN A 111 -14.89 4.90 -14.24
CA GLN A 111 -14.53 6.31 -14.46
C GLN A 111 -14.92 7.17 -13.26
N GLN A 112 -16.16 7.05 -12.79
CA GLN A 112 -16.65 7.83 -11.66
C GLN A 112 -15.84 7.54 -10.38
N ALA A 113 -15.67 6.26 -10.04
CA ALA A 113 -14.95 5.83 -8.84
C ALA A 113 -13.48 6.25 -8.85
N THR A 114 -12.84 6.26 -10.03
CA THR A 114 -11.43 6.63 -10.17
C THR A 114 -11.21 8.11 -10.48
N SER A 115 -12.26 8.93 -10.53
CA SER A 115 -12.20 10.33 -10.94
C SER A 115 -11.56 10.50 -12.34
N ASN A 116 -12.06 9.74 -13.31
CA ASN A 116 -11.60 9.68 -14.70
C ASN A 116 -10.14 9.23 -14.90
N ARG A 117 -9.50 8.65 -13.88
CA ARG A 117 -8.15 8.09 -14.03
C ARG A 117 -8.14 6.79 -14.83
N LEU A 118 -9.21 6.00 -14.73
CA LEU A 118 -9.31 4.71 -15.39
C LEU A 118 -10.66 4.57 -16.11
N GLN A 119 -10.60 4.29 -17.41
CA GLN A 119 -11.79 4.25 -18.28
C GLN A 119 -12.32 2.84 -18.53
N CYS A 120 -11.42 1.86 -18.61
CA CYS A 120 -11.74 0.46 -18.81
C CYS A 120 -10.72 -0.39 -18.04
N TRP A 121 -11.07 -1.65 -17.76
CA TRP A 121 -10.20 -2.61 -17.09
C TRP A 121 -9.68 -3.62 -18.11
N ASN A 122 -8.61 -3.27 -18.83
CA ASN A 122 -8.08 -4.02 -19.95
C ASN A 122 -6.69 -4.64 -19.67
N HIS A 123 -6.07 -5.23 -20.70
CA HIS A 123 -4.74 -5.86 -20.60
C HIS A 123 -3.60 -4.87 -20.33
N ASP A 124 -3.79 -3.58 -20.55
CA ASP A 124 -2.79 -2.55 -20.27
C ASP A 124 -2.92 -2.03 -18.83
N ALA A 125 -4.15 -1.82 -18.37
CA ALA A 125 -4.44 -1.30 -17.05
C ALA A 125 -4.27 -2.33 -15.94
N ALA A 126 -4.78 -3.56 -16.14
CA ALA A 126 -4.80 -4.55 -15.07
C ALA A 126 -3.41 -4.87 -14.50
N PRO A 127 -2.34 -5.05 -15.31
CA PRO A 127 -0.99 -5.27 -14.79
C PRO A 127 -0.46 -4.09 -13.99
N GLU A 128 -0.75 -2.85 -14.40
CA GLU A 128 -0.27 -1.64 -13.73
C GLU A 128 -0.90 -1.49 -12.34
N TYR A 129 -2.21 -1.69 -12.23
CA TYR A 129 -2.94 -1.52 -10.97
C TYR A 129 -2.83 -2.72 -10.02
N LEU A 130 -2.51 -3.92 -10.53
CA LEU A 130 -2.25 -5.12 -9.72
C LEU A 130 -0.75 -5.35 -9.47
N ARG A 131 0.11 -4.43 -9.90
CA ARG A 131 1.54 -4.56 -9.73
C ARG A 131 1.92 -4.61 -8.25
N THR A 132 2.63 -5.66 -7.87
CA THR A 132 3.23 -5.82 -6.52
C THR A 132 4.74 -5.58 -6.52
N LYS A 133 5.37 -5.56 -7.70
CA LYS A 133 6.80 -5.28 -7.84
C LYS A 133 7.10 -3.83 -7.48
N LEU A 134 8.12 -3.63 -6.65
CA LEU A 134 8.62 -2.33 -6.26
C LEU A 134 9.00 -1.46 -7.48
N THR A 135 9.09 -0.16 -7.25
CA THR A 135 9.67 0.77 -8.22
C THR A 135 11.20 0.60 -8.23
N LEU A 136 11.83 0.93 -9.36
CA LEU A 136 13.28 0.78 -9.52
C LEU A 136 14.09 1.55 -8.46
N GLU A 137 13.61 2.74 -8.08
CA GLU A 137 14.23 3.54 -7.01
C GLU A 137 14.19 2.82 -5.66
N MET A 138 13.05 2.23 -5.31
CA MET A 138 12.91 1.48 -4.05
C MET A 138 13.72 0.18 -4.04
N GLU A 139 13.82 -0.52 -5.18
CA GLU A 139 14.67 -1.70 -5.31
C GLU A 139 16.15 -1.35 -5.09
N ALA A 140 16.60 -0.21 -5.63
CA ALA A 140 17.95 0.29 -5.43
C ALA A 140 18.21 0.69 -3.96
N ASP A 141 17.25 1.34 -3.31
CA ASP A 141 17.34 1.71 -1.89
C ASP A 141 17.41 0.47 -0.99
N GLU A 142 16.61 -0.57 -1.26
CA GLU A 142 16.64 -1.84 -0.51
C GLU A 142 18.00 -2.54 -0.66
N ALA A 143 18.52 -2.62 -1.89
CA ALA A 143 19.85 -3.18 -2.16
C ALA A 143 20.96 -2.40 -1.45
N HIS A 144 20.85 -1.06 -1.40
CA HIS A 144 21.79 -0.22 -0.69
C HIS A 144 21.76 -0.48 0.82
N ILE A 145 20.57 -0.51 1.42
CA ILE A 145 20.38 -0.79 2.85
C ILE A 145 20.92 -2.17 3.24
N ASP A 146 20.68 -3.19 2.42
CA ASP A 146 21.17 -4.54 2.69
C ASP A 146 22.70 -4.65 2.54
N ASN A 147 23.29 -3.92 1.59
CA ASN A 147 24.73 -3.82 1.47
C ASN A 147 25.36 -3.15 2.70
N GLU A 148 24.76 -2.07 3.22
CA GLU A 148 25.21 -1.42 4.46
C GLU A 148 25.14 -2.35 5.66
N LYS A 149 24.05 -3.12 5.82
CA LYS A 149 23.91 -4.10 6.91
C LYS A 149 25.03 -5.15 6.85
N ASN A 150 25.27 -5.72 5.67
CA ASN A 150 26.29 -6.75 5.49
C ASN A 150 27.69 -6.23 5.79
N THR A 151 28.01 -5.00 5.37
CA THR A 151 29.30 -4.36 5.65
C THR A 151 29.51 -4.17 7.16
N ARG A 152 28.49 -3.66 7.87
CA ARG A 152 28.56 -3.48 9.34
C ARG A 152 28.68 -4.80 10.10
N THR A 153 28.01 -5.86 9.65
CA THR A 153 28.14 -7.19 10.26
C THR A 153 29.54 -7.77 10.05
N PHE A 154 30.11 -7.59 8.86
CA PHE A 154 31.47 -8.03 8.57
C PHE A 154 32.51 -7.33 9.46
N ASP A 155 32.43 -6.01 9.61
CA ASP A 155 33.34 -5.25 10.48
C ASP A 155 33.25 -5.69 11.96
N GLN A 156 32.05 -5.99 12.45
CA GLN A 156 31.86 -6.51 13.81
C GLN A 156 32.45 -7.91 14.01
N VAL A 157 32.41 -8.77 12.99
CA VAL A 157 33.00 -10.12 13.03
C VAL A 157 34.53 -10.05 12.98
N VAL A 158 35.09 -9.22 12.10
CA VAL A 158 36.54 -9.01 11.98
C VAL A 158 37.11 -8.41 13.27
N SER A 159 36.46 -7.38 13.82
CA SER A 159 36.90 -6.77 15.08
C SER A 159 36.96 -7.79 16.21
N LYS A 160 35.98 -8.70 16.32
CA LYS A 160 35.96 -9.76 17.35
C LYS A 160 37.03 -10.83 17.15
N LEU A 161 37.42 -11.13 15.92
CA LEU A 161 38.50 -12.08 15.62
C LEU A 161 39.89 -11.49 15.89
N SER A 162 40.07 -10.18 15.73
CA SER A 162 41.35 -9.49 16.02
C SER A 162 41.63 -9.28 17.52
N PHE A 163 40.72 -9.67 18.41
CA PHE A 163 40.91 -9.69 19.88
C PHE A 163 41.09 -11.10 20.46
N LEU A 164 41.28 -12.12 19.61
CA LEU A 164 41.68 -13.49 19.97
C LEU A 164 43.11 -13.75 19.46
#